data_AF-A0A382QWE5-F1
#
_entry.id   AF-A0A382QWE5-F1
#
_cell.length_a   1.000
_cell.length_b   1.000
_cell.length_c   1.000
_cell.angle_alpha   90.00
_cell.angle_beta   90.00
_cell.angle_gamma   90.00
#
_symmetry.space_group_name_H-M   'P 1'
#
loop_
_entity.id
_entity.type
_entity.pdbx_description
1 polymer ?
#
loop_
_entity_poly.entity_id
_entity_poly.type
_entity_poly.pdbx_seq_one_letter_code
_entity_poly.pdbx_strand_id
1 'polypeptide(L)'
;VTGALILALTACGHGMLYAPWSPSTQPGWTQEAGDASGGISVVEGPEPPLRLRWQQDIGKPPIGSPLLAGPLLLQWSKAPDLYVFDVATGTR
;
A
#
# COMPACT_ATOMS: atom_id res chain seq x y z
N VAL A 1 -17.08 -15.12 15.57
CA VAL A 1 -16.28 -14.23 16.44
C VAL A 1 -15.11 -15.05 16.96
N THR A 2 -13.97 -15.01 16.29
CA THR A 2 -12.77 -15.77 16.66
C THR A 2 -11.66 -14.76 16.85
N GLY A 3 -11.48 -14.33 18.11
CA GLY A 3 -10.48 -13.36 18.50
C GLY A 3 -9.09 -13.96 18.44
N ALA A 4 -8.24 -13.43 17.56
CA ALA A 4 -6.82 -13.69 17.60
C ALA A 4 -6.23 -12.90 18.79
N LEU A 5 -5.76 -13.64 19.79
CA LEU A 5 -5.08 -13.14 20.97
C LEU A 5 -3.75 -12.49 20.56
N ILE A 6 -3.71 -11.16 20.43
CA ILE A 6 -2.45 -10.43 20.21
C ILE A 6 -1.78 -10.26 21.58
N LEU A 7 -0.87 -11.17 21.90
CA LEU A 7 0.07 -11.04 23.01
C LEU A 7 1.10 -9.96 22.66
N ALA A 8 0.87 -8.75 23.16
CA ALA A 8 1.83 -7.66 23.11
C ALA A 8 2.98 -7.94 24.10
N LEU A 9 3.97 -8.71 23.67
CA LEU A 9 5.27 -8.79 24.35
C LEU A 9 6.11 -7.57 23.92
N THR A 10 5.87 -6.44 24.58
CA THR A 10 6.79 -5.29 24.55
C THR A 10 7.99 -5.59 25.43
N ALA A 11 8.89 -6.43 24.95
CA ALA A 11 10.28 -6.44 25.38
C ALA A 11 11.08 -5.59 24.38
N CYS A 12 12.06 -4.83 24.87
CA CYS A 12 12.94 -3.92 24.13
C CYS A 12 13.81 -4.62 23.06
N GLY A 13 13.19 -5.31 22.12
CA GLY A 13 13.81 -5.90 20.94
C GLY A 13 13.26 -5.21 19.70
N HIS A 14 14.12 -5.05 18.71
CA HIS A 14 13.75 -4.67 17.34
C HIS A 14 12.96 -5.82 16.66
N GLY A 15 11.90 -6.29 17.30
CA GLY A 15 11.02 -7.30 16.76
C GLY A 15 10.18 -6.68 15.66
N MET A 16 10.47 -7.02 14.41
CA MET A 16 9.58 -6.69 13.31
C MET A 16 8.37 -7.61 13.41
N LEU A 17 7.19 -7.04 13.64
CA LEU A 17 5.94 -7.78 13.58
C LEU A 17 5.69 -8.17 12.12
N TYR A 18 5.98 -9.42 11.80
CA TYR A 18 5.61 -10.00 10.52
C TYR A 18 4.16 -10.49 10.61
N ALA A 19 3.23 -9.66 10.13
CA ALA A 19 1.88 -10.12 9.85
C ALA A 19 1.90 -10.78 8.45
N PRO A 20 1.60 -12.09 8.33
CA PRO A 20 1.50 -12.71 7.01
C PRO A 20 0.40 -12.03 6.21
N TRP A 21 0.71 -11.63 4.99
CA TRP A 21 -0.26 -11.08 4.07
C TRP A 21 -1.32 -12.14 3.76
N SER A 22 -2.60 -11.77 3.85
CA SER A 22 -3.72 -12.59 3.40
C SER A 22 -4.73 -11.70 2.67
N PRO A 23 -5.30 -12.17 1.55
CA PRO A 23 -6.39 -11.47 0.86
C PRO A 23 -7.59 -11.19 1.80
N SER A 24 -7.77 -12.00 2.84
CA SER A 24 -8.87 -11.88 3.80
C SER A 24 -8.65 -10.82 4.89
N THR A 25 -7.43 -10.33 5.08
CA THR A 25 -7.07 -9.39 6.18
C THR A 25 -6.49 -8.08 5.68
N GLN A 26 -5.99 -8.02 4.45
CA GLN A 26 -5.43 -6.81 3.84
C GLN A 26 -6.00 -6.61 2.44
N PRO A 27 -7.20 -6.00 2.31
CA PRO A 27 -7.70 -5.55 1.02
C PRO A 27 -6.84 -4.39 0.51
N GLY A 28 -6.34 -4.49 -0.73
CA GLY A 28 -5.62 -3.40 -1.39
C GLY A 28 -4.36 -3.84 -2.14
N TRP A 29 -3.74 -2.89 -2.82
CA TRP A 29 -2.51 -3.09 -3.60
C TRP A 29 -1.27 -2.92 -2.71
N THR A 30 -1.12 -3.76 -1.69
CA THR A 30 -0.07 -3.61 -0.66
C THR A 30 1.29 -4.15 -1.10
N GLN A 31 1.38 -4.79 -2.26
CA GLN A 31 2.60 -5.37 -2.82
C GLN A 31 2.70 -5.08 -4.32
N GLU A 32 3.93 -5.00 -4.83
CA GLU A 32 4.13 -4.94 -6.28
C GLU A 32 3.58 -6.22 -6.93
N ALA A 33 2.98 -6.08 -8.11
CA ALA A 33 2.30 -7.16 -8.82
C ALA A 33 1.10 -7.82 -8.09
N GLY A 34 0.51 -7.15 -7.08
CA GLY A 34 -0.78 -7.52 -6.50
C GLY A 34 -0.68 -8.46 -5.29
N ASP A 35 -0.10 -9.65 -5.47
CA ASP A 35 0.09 -10.65 -4.41
C ASP A 35 1.50 -11.28 -4.40
N ALA A 36 1.77 -12.13 -3.39
CA ALA A 36 3.07 -12.78 -3.21
C ALA A 36 3.46 -13.75 -4.34
N SER A 37 2.52 -14.17 -5.18
CA SER A 37 2.75 -14.98 -6.38
C SER A 37 2.89 -14.13 -7.66
N GLY A 38 2.79 -12.80 -7.55
CA GLY A 38 2.74 -11.88 -8.69
C GLY A 38 1.39 -11.89 -9.43
N GLY A 39 0.34 -12.39 -8.77
CA GLY A 39 -1.02 -12.44 -9.28
C GLY A 39 -1.73 -11.08 -9.15
N ILE A 40 -2.32 -10.64 -10.26
CA ILE A 40 -3.14 -9.42 -10.31
C ILE A 40 -4.62 -9.81 -10.24
N SER A 41 -5.32 -9.40 -9.19
CA SER A 41 -6.78 -9.48 -9.16
C SER A 41 -7.35 -8.22 -9.81
N VAL A 42 -7.78 -8.35 -11.06
CA VAL A 42 -8.49 -7.26 -11.75
C VAL A 42 -9.90 -7.22 -11.20
N VAL A 43 -10.18 -6.24 -10.34
CA VAL A 43 -11.55 -5.92 -9.91
C VAL A 43 -12.21 -5.10 -11.02
N GLU A 44 -13.51 -5.28 -11.24
CA GLU A 44 -14.25 -4.40 -12.15
C GLU A 44 -14.05 -2.94 -11.72
N GLY A 45 -13.46 -2.15 -12.64
CA GLY A 45 -13.14 -0.76 -12.41
C GLY A 45 -14.38 0.14 -12.51
N PRO A 46 -14.27 1.40 -12.06
CA PRO A 46 -15.37 2.35 -12.21
C PRO A 46 -15.72 2.58 -13.69
N GLU A 47 -17.03 2.66 -13.97
CA GLU A 47 -17.55 2.96 -15.30
C GLU A 47 -17.10 4.36 -15.79
N PRO A 48 -16.71 4.52 -17.07
CA PRO A 48 -16.38 5.82 -17.66
C PRO A 48 -17.53 6.86 -17.62
N PRO A 49 -17.25 8.18 -17.71
CA PRO A 49 -15.94 8.79 -17.93
C PRO A 49 -15.17 9.01 -16.64
N LEU A 50 -13.94 8.48 -16.61
CA LEU A 50 -13.01 8.72 -15.51
C LEU A 50 -12.55 10.19 -15.53
N ARG A 51 -12.37 10.76 -14.33
CA ARG A 51 -11.85 12.11 -14.14
C ARG A 51 -10.61 12.06 -13.26
N LEU A 52 -9.61 12.87 -13.60
CA LEU A 52 -8.42 13.04 -12.77
C LEU A 52 -8.84 13.61 -11.41
N ARG A 53 -8.52 12.90 -10.33
CA ARG A 53 -8.83 13.35 -8.96
C ARG A 53 -7.76 14.31 -8.46
N TRP A 54 -6.50 13.92 -8.56
CA TRP A 54 -5.34 14.73 -8.17
C TRP A 54 -4.10 14.25 -8.92
N GLN A 55 -3.07 15.10 -8.95
CA GLN A 55 -1.76 14.79 -9.52
C GLN A 55 -0.68 15.48 -8.67
N GLN A 56 0.46 14.82 -8.49
CA GLN A 56 1.62 15.34 -7.78
C GLN A 56 2.86 15.32 -8.66
N ASP A 57 3.69 16.37 -8.56
CA ASP A 57 5.05 16.37 -9.11
C ASP A 57 6.02 15.88 -8.02
N ILE A 58 6.70 14.78 -8.30
CA ILE A 58 7.64 14.14 -7.39
C ILE A 58 9.12 14.45 -7.73
N GLY A 59 9.38 15.33 -8.71
CA GLY A 59 10.71 15.87 -9.03
C GLY A 59 11.79 14.85 -9.47
N LYS A 60 11.50 13.55 -9.36
CA LYS A 60 12.38 12.42 -9.64
C LYS A 60 11.55 11.27 -10.25
N PRO A 61 12.14 10.45 -11.15
CA PRO A 61 11.41 9.33 -11.74
C PRO A 61 10.94 8.33 -10.67
N PRO A 62 9.65 7.93 -10.68
CA PRO A 62 9.18 6.85 -9.82
C PRO A 62 9.82 5.52 -10.21
N ILE A 63 9.95 4.62 -9.24
CA ILE A 63 10.39 3.22 -9.43
C ILE A 63 9.22 2.33 -9.04
N GLY A 64 8.91 1.34 -9.88
CA GLY A 64 7.92 0.33 -9.57
C GLY A 64 6.48 0.85 -9.58
N SER A 65 5.56 0.00 -9.12
CA SER A 65 4.15 0.37 -8.94
C SER A 65 3.95 0.98 -7.54
N PRO A 66 3.06 1.97 -7.38
CA PRO A 66 2.74 2.48 -6.05
C PRO A 66 2.06 1.39 -5.20
N LEU A 67 2.27 1.44 -3.88
CA LEU A 67 1.61 0.58 -2.92
C LEU A 67 0.47 1.34 -2.23
N LEU A 68 -0.67 0.67 -2.02
CA LEU A 68 -1.79 1.18 -1.23
C LEU A 68 -1.82 0.48 0.12
N ALA A 69 -1.62 1.24 1.20
CA ALA A 69 -1.68 0.76 2.58
C ALA A 69 -2.72 1.58 3.36
N GLY A 70 -3.96 1.09 3.38
CA GLY A 70 -5.08 1.84 3.94
C GLY A 70 -5.31 3.16 3.19
N PRO A 71 -5.27 4.33 3.87
CA PRO A 71 -5.46 5.63 3.23
C PRO A 71 -4.19 6.15 2.54
N LEU A 72 -3.08 5.42 2.57
CA LEU A 72 -1.79 5.89 2.10
C LEU A 72 -1.42 5.28 0.74
N LEU A 73 -0.89 6.11 -0.14
CA LEU A 73 -0.19 5.72 -1.37
C LEU A 73 1.31 5.91 -1.17
N LEU A 74 2.07 4.85 -1.37
CA LEU A 74 3.52 4.81 -1.20
C LEU A 74 4.18 4.66 -2.57
N GLN A 75 5.03 5.59 -2.96
CA GLN A 75 5.73 5.59 -4.23
C GLN A 75 7.25 5.71 -4.03
N TRP A 76 8.00 4.72 -4.50
CA TRP A 76 9.46 4.75 -4.47
C TRP A 76 10.03 5.62 -5.61
N SER A 77 11.19 6.24 -5.39
CA SER A 77 11.96 6.96 -6.42
C SER A 77 13.48 6.72 -6.30
N LYS A 78 14.26 7.06 -7.35
CA LYS A 78 15.73 6.89 -7.38
C LYS A 78 16.43 7.80 -6.34
N ALA A 79 16.67 7.24 -5.16
CA ALA A 79 17.45 7.76 -4.00
C ALA A 79 16.92 9.02 -3.29
N PRO A 80 16.82 9.03 -1.95
CA PRO A 80 16.36 8.02 -1.00
C PRO A 80 14.86 8.19 -0.66
N ASP A 81 14.07 8.81 -1.54
CA ASP A 81 12.74 9.29 -1.15
C ASP A 81 11.65 8.25 -1.44
N LEU A 82 11.09 7.71 -0.36
CA LEU A 82 9.75 7.16 -0.35
C LEU A 82 8.77 8.33 -0.24
N TYR A 83 7.93 8.50 -1.26
CA TYR A 83 6.82 9.44 -1.20
C TYR A 83 5.62 8.74 -0.58
N VAL A 84 4.97 9.41 0.37
CA VAL A 84 3.72 8.97 0.99
C VAL A 84 2.69 10.03 0.65
N PHE A 85 1.50 9.62 0.24
CA PHE A 85 0.40 10.53 -0.04
C PHE A 85 -0.90 10.01 0.59
N ASP A 86 -1.77 10.92 1.00
CA ASP A 86 -3.17 10.60 1.23
C ASP A 86 -3.84 10.24 -0.11
N VAL A 87 -4.45 9.05 -0.19
CA VAL A 87 -5.08 8.54 -1.42
C VAL A 87 -6.27 9.40 -1.86
N ALA A 88 -7.00 10.02 -0.93
CA ALA A 88 -8.18 10.80 -1.24
C ALA A 88 -7.82 12.20 -1.77
N THR A 89 -6.83 12.86 -1.17
CA THR A 89 -6.49 14.26 -1.45
C THR A 89 -5.22 14.43 -2.27
N GLY A 90 -4.35 13.43 -2.30
CA GLY A 90 -3.01 13.51 -2.89
C GLY A 90 -2.03 14.36 -2.07
N THR A 91 -2.37 14.75 -0.84
CA THR A 91 -1.47 15.51 0.04
C THR A 91 -0.32 14.62 0.49
N ARG A 92 0.91 15.14 0.45
CA ARG A 92 2.13 14.45 0.88
C ARG A 92 2.28 14.44 2.41
#